data_AF-A0AAQ0ZJE5-F1
#
_entry.id   AF-A0AAQ0ZJE5-F1
#
_cell.length_a   1.000
_cell.length_b   1.000
_cell.length_c   1.000
_cell.angle_alpha   90.00
_cell.angle_beta   90.00
_cell.angle_gamma   90.00
#
_symmetry.space_group_name_H-M   'P 1'
#
loop_
_entity.id
_entity.type
_entity.pdbx_description
1 polymer ?
#
loop_
_entity_poly.entity_id
_entity_poly.type
_entity_poly.pdbx_seq_one_letter_code
_entity_poly.pdbx_strand_id
1 'polypeptide(L)'
;MFRILFLLCVFSPLLYAAGPRWDNSIDINDPDLTGEVAAEQCHKSLINAPEKLELWCEKAIEMGYWNSLVTLSMHIGDGSRLIAEAKKRMEKKEPKAYSILAWLYRTGTFVEQDINYAMSLYKELITLDIERPNSLITAAHFELAYLYKAQQDWVAMGEHAHYVYENTMINYHKERAAELLALAEQNNIKN
;
A
#
# COMPACT_ATOMS: atom_id res chain seq x y z
N MET A 1 1.02 15.89 62.05
CA MET A 1 0.14 16.15 60.89
C MET A 1 0.98 16.63 59.73
N PHE A 2 1.33 15.76 58.79
CA PHE A 2 1.92 16.15 57.51
C PHE A 2 1.60 15.02 56.52
N ARG A 3 0.66 15.25 55.60
CA ARG A 3 0.41 14.39 54.45
C ARG A 3 0.69 15.23 53.22
N ILE A 4 1.88 15.05 52.65
CA ILE A 4 2.23 15.59 51.33
C ILE A 4 1.58 14.66 50.32
N LEU A 5 0.57 15.17 49.62
CA LEU A 5 -0.06 14.50 48.49
C LEU A 5 0.84 14.70 47.27
N PHE A 6 1.62 13.67 46.91
CA PHE A 6 2.37 13.65 45.66
C PHE A 6 1.38 13.34 44.52
N LEU A 7 0.93 14.37 43.80
CA LEU A 7 0.23 14.23 42.52
C LEU A 7 1.29 13.90 41.45
N LEU A 8 1.46 12.60 41.18
CA LEU A 8 2.16 12.12 40.00
C LEU A 8 1.27 12.39 38.78
N CYS A 9 1.50 13.51 38.10
CA CYS A 9 1.05 13.67 36.72
C CYS A 9 1.84 12.69 35.86
N VAL A 10 1.28 11.49 35.66
CA VAL A 10 1.74 10.57 34.63
C VAL A 10 1.36 11.20 33.29
N PHE A 11 2.25 12.04 32.75
CA PHE A 11 2.18 12.41 31.34
C PHE A 11 2.45 11.13 30.56
N SER A 12 1.38 10.44 30.16
CA SER A 12 1.48 9.35 29.20
C SER A 12 2.09 9.89 27.91
N PRO A 13 3.23 9.37 27.43
CA PRO A 13 3.75 9.72 26.11
C PRO A 13 2.96 8.95 25.05
N LEU A 14 1.68 9.28 24.90
CA LEU A 14 0.81 8.78 23.82
C LEU A 14 0.55 9.91 22.82
N LEU A 15 1.62 10.54 22.33
CA LEU A 15 1.55 11.56 21.29
C LEU A 15 2.70 11.40 20.29
N TYR A 16 2.92 10.19 19.79
CA TYR A 16 3.75 9.96 18.61
C TYR A 16 3.11 8.91 17.71
N ALA A 17 1.93 9.23 17.20
CA ALA A 17 1.33 8.50 16.08
C ALA A 17 0.43 9.39 15.20
N ALA A 18 0.59 10.72 15.26
CA ALA A 18 0.04 11.58 14.22
C ALA A 18 1.06 11.56 13.08
N GLY A 19 0.67 11.05 11.90
CA GLY A 19 1.48 11.14 10.69
C GLY A 19 1.88 12.59 10.36
N PRO A 20 2.63 12.84 9.27
CA PRO A 20 3.03 14.19 8.92
C PRO A 20 1.82 15.12 8.90
N ARG A 21 1.94 16.28 9.57
CA ARG A 21 0.81 17.19 9.79
C ARG A 21 0.31 17.72 8.45
N TRP A 22 -1.01 17.79 8.32
CA TRP A 22 -1.67 18.53 7.24
C TRP A 22 -1.23 20.01 7.28
N ASP A 23 -1.00 20.60 6.10
CA ASP A 23 -0.42 21.94 5.99
C ASP A 23 -1.48 22.93 5.53
N ASN A 24 -1.91 23.79 6.45
CA ASN A 24 -2.94 24.79 6.21
C ASN A 24 -2.44 26.05 5.50
N SER A 25 -1.14 26.15 5.25
CA SER A 25 -0.54 27.28 4.52
C SER A 25 -0.60 27.09 3.00
N ILE A 26 -0.87 25.88 2.52
CA ILE A 26 -0.98 25.58 1.09
C ILE A 26 -2.36 25.98 0.58
N ASP A 27 -2.40 26.91 -0.36
CA ASP A 27 -3.62 27.29 -1.05
C ASP A 27 -3.94 26.27 -2.15
N ILE A 28 -5.14 25.70 -2.08
CA ILE A 28 -5.63 24.73 -3.09
C ILE A 28 -5.82 25.36 -4.48
N ASN A 29 -5.96 26.68 -4.53
CA ASN A 29 -6.11 27.44 -5.77
C ASN A 29 -4.79 28.07 -6.24
N ASP A 30 -3.67 27.78 -5.57
CA ASP A 30 -2.36 28.26 -6.01
C ASP A 30 -2.10 27.79 -7.46
N PRO A 31 -1.84 28.71 -8.41
CA PRO A 31 -1.57 28.34 -9.79
C PRO A 31 -0.32 27.46 -9.97
N ASP A 32 0.62 27.51 -9.01
CA ASP A 32 1.84 26.71 -9.00
C ASP A 32 1.69 25.40 -8.21
N LEU A 33 0.49 25.10 -7.69
CA LEU A 33 0.20 23.83 -7.02
C LEU A 33 0.50 22.68 -7.97
N THR A 34 1.19 21.65 -7.46
CA THR A 34 1.44 20.41 -8.20
C THR A 34 0.49 19.31 -7.74
N GLY A 35 0.21 18.35 -8.62
CA GLY A 35 -0.64 17.21 -8.26
C GLY A 35 -0.02 16.35 -7.15
N GLU A 36 1.31 16.33 -7.01
CA GLU A 36 2.00 15.64 -5.92
C GLU A 36 1.69 16.27 -4.57
N VAL A 37 1.78 17.60 -4.48
CA VAL A 37 1.45 18.35 -3.26
C VAL A 37 -0.03 18.16 -2.92
N ALA A 38 -0.92 18.22 -3.91
CA ALA A 38 -2.34 17.96 -3.69
C ALA A 38 -2.60 16.52 -3.18
N ALA A 39 -1.94 15.52 -3.76
CA ALA A 39 -2.05 14.12 -3.33
C ALA A 39 -1.49 13.91 -1.91
N GLU A 40 -0.42 14.60 -1.57
CA GLU A 40 0.15 14.59 -0.22
C GLU A 40 -0.82 15.21 0.79
N GLN A 41 -1.44 16.36 0.47
CA GLN A 41 -2.47 16.96 1.32
C GLN A 41 -3.70 16.06 1.45
N CYS A 42 -4.13 15.39 0.38
CA CYS A 42 -5.18 14.37 0.42
C CYS A 42 -4.85 13.26 1.45
N HIS A 43 -3.63 12.71 1.39
CA HIS A 43 -3.21 11.67 2.33
C HIS A 43 -3.12 12.19 3.78
N LYS A 44 -2.50 13.36 4.00
CA LYS A 44 -2.35 13.98 5.32
C LYS A 44 -3.69 14.36 5.97
N SER A 45 -4.70 14.66 5.16
CA SER A 45 -6.04 15.01 5.61
C SER A 45 -6.74 13.85 6.33
N LEU A 46 -6.40 12.60 6.03
CA LEU A 46 -7.06 11.41 6.60
C LEU A 46 -7.13 11.41 8.13
N ILE A 47 -6.08 11.87 8.78
CA ILE A 47 -6.01 11.91 10.26
C ILE A 47 -6.16 13.34 10.77
N ASN A 48 -5.57 14.31 10.07
CA ASN A 48 -5.35 15.65 10.63
C ASN A 48 -6.39 16.69 10.21
N ALA A 49 -7.12 16.44 9.11
CA ALA A 49 -8.12 17.37 8.55
C ALA A 49 -9.16 16.59 7.71
N PRO A 50 -9.90 15.63 8.30
CA PRO A 50 -10.78 14.74 7.54
C PRO A 50 -11.86 15.50 6.76
N GLU A 51 -12.28 16.67 7.24
CA GLU A 51 -13.22 17.57 6.54
C GLU A 51 -12.65 18.20 5.25
N LYS A 52 -11.33 18.13 5.04
CA LYS A 52 -10.64 18.59 3.84
C LYS A 52 -10.23 17.46 2.91
N LEU A 53 -10.38 16.20 3.34
CA LEU A 53 -9.89 15.04 2.59
C LEU A 53 -10.49 14.98 1.20
N GLU A 54 -11.82 15.00 1.09
CA GLU A 54 -12.49 14.88 -0.21
C GLU A 54 -12.02 15.97 -1.17
N LEU A 55 -11.98 17.22 -0.69
CA LEU A 55 -11.53 18.38 -1.46
C LEU A 55 -10.10 18.21 -2.01
N TRP A 56 -9.14 17.83 -1.17
CA TRP A 56 -7.75 17.65 -1.61
C TRP A 56 -7.58 16.43 -2.50
N CYS A 57 -8.30 15.34 -2.24
CA CYS A 57 -8.21 14.14 -3.07
C CYS A 57 -8.80 14.39 -4.46
N GLU A 58 -9.95 15.06 -4.58
CA GLU A 58 -10.51 15.44 -5.87
C GLU A 58 -9.57 16.37 -6.64
N LYS A 59 -9.00 17.37 -5.97
CA LYS A 59 -8.00 18.26 -6.59
C LYS A 59 -6.81 17.47 -7.14
N ALA A 60 -6.28 16.51 -6.38
CA ALA A 60 -5.19 15.66 -6.84
C ALA A 60 -5.59 14.82 -8.06
N ILE A 61 -6.80 14.25 -8.07
CA ILE A 61 -7.34 13.46 -9.18
C ILE A 61 -7.48 14.32 -10.44
N GLU A 62 -8.04 15.53 -10.33
CA GLU A 62 -8.14 16.50 -11.43
C GLU A 62 -6.77 16.85 -12.02
N MET A 63 -5.73 16.89 -11.19
CA MET A 63 -4.35 17.15 -11.57
C MET A 63 -3.59 15.90 -12.06
N GLY A 64 -4.28 14.79 -12.26
CA GLY A 64 -3.74 13.55 -12.84
C GLY A 64 -3.23 12.51 -11.83
N TYR A 65 -3.25 12.81 -10.53
CA TYR A 65 -2.88 11.89 -9.44
C TYR A 65 -4.06 11.01 -9.04
N TRP A 66 -4.47 10.17 -9.99
CA TRP A 66 -5.63 9.28 -9.87
C TRP A 66 -5.52 8.30 -8.69
N ASN A 67 -4.29 7.97 -8.25
CA ASN A 67 -4.06 7.09 -7.11
C ASN A 67 -4.64 7.64 -5.80
N SER A 68 -4.92 8.95 -5.74
CA SER A 68 -5.67 9.57 -4.64
C SER A 68 -7.09 9.03 -4.51
N LEU A 69 -7.63 8.38 -5.55
CA LEU A 69 -8.86 7.59 -5.47
C LEU A 69 -8.79 6.49 -4.42
N VAL A 70 -7.60 5.95 -4.09
CA VAL A 70 -7.47 4.95 -3.00
C VAL A 70 -7.87 5.58 -1.68
N THR A 71 -7.27 6.71 -1.32
CA THR A 71 -7.57 7.43 -0.08
C THR A 71 -9.04 7.87 -0.05
N LEU A 72 -9.52 8.46 -1.15
CA LEU A 72 -10.91 8.91 -1.25
C LEU A 72 -11.90 7.76 -1.08
N SER A 73 -11.68 6.63 -1.78
CA SER A 73 -12.58 5.47 -1.72
C SER A 73 -12.65 4.88 -0.31
N MET A 74 -11.50 4.78 0.36
CA MET A 74 -11.44 4.30 1.75
C MET A 74 -12.14 5.25 2.73
N HIS A 75 -12.08 6.57 2.47
CA HIS A 75 -12.79 7.56 3.28
C HIS A 75 -14.31 7.48 3.11
N ILE A 76 -14.80 7.41 1.88
CA ILE A 76 -16.25 7.44 1.58
C ILE A 76 -16.90 6.06 1.65
N GLY A 77 -16.12 4.98 1.73
CA GLY A 77 -16.62 3.61 1.75
C GLY A 77 -17.13 3.09 0.40
N ASP A 78 -16.76 3.74 -0.72
CA ASP A 78 -17.14 3.35 -2.08
C ASP A 78 -15.92 3.34 -3.02
N GLY A 79 -15.56 2.15 -3.50
CA GLY A 79 -14.45 1.91 -4.43
C GLY A 79 -14.83 1.95 -5.91
N SER A 80 -16.08 2.24 -6.26
CA SER A 80 -16.57 2.11 -7.65
C SER A 80 -15.75 2.94 -8.64
N ARG A 81 -15.40 4.19 -8.28
CA ARG A 81 -14.55 5.08 -9.10
C ARG A 81 -13.11 4.57 -9.20
N LEU A 82 -12.53 4.10 -8.09
CA LEU A 82 -11.19 3.53 -8.06
C LEU A 82 -11.09 2.30 -8.98
N ILE A 83 -12.04 1.38 -8.88
CA ILE A 83 -12.06 0.15 -9.67
C ILE A 83 -12.21 0.48 -11.17
N ALA A 84 -13.12 1.39 -11.53
CA ALA A 84 -13.33 1.80 -12.91
C ALA A 84 -12.08 2.44 -13.52
N GLU A 85 -11.45 3.39 -12.81
CA GLU A 85 -10.24 4.06 -13.28
C GLU A 85 -9.04 3.11 -13.34
N ALA A 86 -8.89 2.22 -12.34
CA ALA A 86 -7.82 1.22 -12.35
C ALA A 86 -7.98 0.24 -13.53
N LYS A 87 -9.20 -0.24 -13.83
CA LYS A 87 -9.45 -1.09 -15.02
C LYS A 87 -9.06 -0.39 -16.32
N LYS A 88 -9.46 0.87 -16.50
CA LYS A 88 -9.09 1.71 -17.66
C LYS A 88 -7.57 1.90 -17.78
N ARG A 89 -6.86 2.03 -16.67
CA ARG A 89 -5.38 2.19 -16.67
C ARG A 89 -4.65 0.88 -16.88
N MET A 90 -5.22 -0.24 -16.44
CA MET A 90 -4.74 -1.57 -16.75
C MET A 90 -4.78 -1.87 -18.26
N GLU A 91 -5.82 -1.42 -18.98
CA GLU A 91 -5.88 -1.52 -20.46
C GLU A 91 -4.68 -0.82 -21.14
N LYS A 92 -4.15 0.22 -20.49
CA LYS A 92 -2.96 0.97 -20.94
C LYS A 92 -1.65 0.41 -20.39
N LYS A 93 -1.70 -0.76 -19.75
CA LYS A 93 -0.56 -1.43 -19.10
C LYS A 93 0.12 -0.58 -18.01
N GLU A 94 -0.63 0.30 -17.34
CA GLU A 94 -0.06 1.12 -16.26
C GLU A 94 0.24 0.24 -15.03
N PRO A 95 1.50 0.12 -14.57
CA PRO A 95 1.88 -0.86 -13.55
C PRO A 95 1.12 -0.71 -12.23
N LYS A 96 0.86 0.53 -11.82
CA LYS A 96 0.17 0.85 -10.56
C LYS A 96 -1.27 0.33 -10.54
N ALA A 97 -1.93 0.26 -11.70
CA ALA A 97 -3.29 -0.23 -11.82
C ALA A 97 -3.40 -1.73 -11.49
N TYR A 98 -2.46 -2.54 -11.99
CA TYR A 98 -2.39 -3.97 -11.65
C TYR A 98 -2.22 -4.18 -10.15
N SER A 99 -1.28 -3.47 -9.54
CA SER A 99 -1.01 -3.59 -8.09
C SER A 99 -2.22 -3.21 -7.24
N ILE A 100 -2.94 -2.13 -7.60
CA ILE A 100 -4.16 -1.71 -6.90
C ILE A 100 -5.27 -2.75 -7.06
N LEU A 101 -5.58 -3.18 -8.29
CA LEU A 101 -6.62 -4.18 -8.52
C LEU A 101 -6.30 -5.51 -7.82
N ALA A 102 -5.04 -5.96 -7.89
CA ALA A 102 -4.60 -7.18 -7.21
C ALA A 102 -4.83 -7.09 -5.70
N TRP A 103 -4.50 -5.95 -5.08
CA TRP A 103 -4.76 -5.74 -3.65
C TRP A 103 -6.26 -5.75 -3.31
N LEU A 104 -7.09 -5.09 -4.13
CA LEU A 104 -8.54 -5.05 -3.91
C LEU A 104 -9.14 -6.46 -3.94
N TYR A 105 -8.85 -7.26 -4.97
CA TYR A 105 -9.34 -8.64 -5.08
C TYR A 105 -8.71 -9.57 -4.05
N ARG A 106 -7.44 -9.36 -3.67
CA ARG A 106 -6.79 -10.15 -2.62
C ARG A 106 -7.47 -9.97 -1.26
N THR A 107 -7.90 -8.76 -0.96
CA THR A 107 -8.46 -8.41 0.35
C THR A 107 -9.98 -8.45 0.40
N GLY A 108 -10.66 -8.46 -0.74
CA GLY A 108 -12.11 -8.25 -0.82
C GLY A 108 -12.52 -6.80 -0.52
N THR A 109 -11.59 -5.85 -0.65
CA THR A 109 -11.89 -4.44 -0.41
C THR A 109 -12.67 -3.89 -1.61
N PHE A 110 -13.92 -3.47 -1.38
CA PHE A 110 -14.89 -2.98 -2.39
C PHE A 110 -15.34 -3.97 -3.46
N VAL A 111 -14.80 -5.19 -3.47
CA VAL A 111 -15.11 -6.26 -4.42
C VAL A 111 -15.25 -7.59 -3.69
N GLU A 112 -15.89 -8.58 -4.31
CA GLU A 112 -15.79 -9.96 -3.82
C GLU A 112 -14.33 -10.42 -3.89
N GLN A 113 -13.87 -11.11 -2.83
CA GLN A 113 -12.49 -11.58 -2.77
C GLN A 113 -12.26 -12.65 -3.83
N ASP A 114 -11.23 -12.45 -4.67
CA ASP A 114 -10.77 -13.42 -5.66
C ASP A 114 -9.25 -13.52 -5.61
N ILE A 115 -8.76 -14.49 -4.85
CA ILE A 115 -7.33 -14.72 -4.66
C ILE A 115 -6.65 -15.12 -5.97
N ASN A 116 -7.29 -15.93 -6.80
CA ASN A 116 -6.69 -16.42 -8.04
C ASN A 116 -6.52 -15.28 -9.04
N TYR A 117 -7.53 -14.42 -9.15
CA TYR A 117 -7.44 -13.24 -10.01
C TYR A 117 -6.43 -12.22 -9.47
N ALA A 118 -6.35 -12.01 -8.16
CA ALA A 118 -5.30 -11.19 -7.57
C ALA A 118 -3.89 -11.70 -7.90
N MET A 119 -3.67 -13.01 -7.80
CA MET A 119 -2.39 -13.63 -8.17
C MET A 119 -2.08 -13.47 -9.66
N SER A 120 -3.07 -13.60 -10.56
CA SER A 120 -2.85 -13.39 -12.00
C SER A 120 -2.43 -11.95 -12.28
N LEU A 121 -3.06 -10.97 -11.64
CA LEU A 121 -2.71 -9.55 -11.78
C LEU A 121 -1.29 -9.24 -11.29
N TYR A 122 -0.85 -9.81 -10.17
CA TYR A 122 0.55 -9.67 -9.72
C TYR A 122 1.53 -10.31 -10.70
N LYS A 123 1.21 -11.48 -11.25
CA LYS A 123 2.05 -12.14 -12.27
C LYS A 123 2.14 -11.29 -13.54
N GLU A 124 1.02 -10.78 -14.03
CA GLU A 124 0.98 -9.90 -15.20
C GLU A 124 1.83 -8.65 -14.99
N LEU A 125 1.71 -8.00 -13.82
CA LEU A 125 2.55 -6.86 -13.44
C LEU A 125 4.05 -7.19 -13.54
N ILE A 126 4.46 -8.36 -13.04
CA ILE A 126 5.86 -8.80 -13.08
C ILE A 126 6.35 -9.02 -14.53
N THR A 127 5.46 -9.34 -15.47
CA THR A 127 5.81 -9.53 -16.89
C THR A 127 5.81 -8.26 -17.72
N LEU A 128 5.36 -7.13 -17.17
CA LEU A 128 5.42 -5.85 -17.88
C LEU A 128 6.87 -5.44 -18.16
N ASP A 129 7.06 -4.72 -19.26
CA ASP A 129 8.34 -4.15 -19.68
C ASP A 129 8.66 -2.90 -18.83
N ILE A 130 9.05 -3.16 -17.59
CA ILE A 130 9.40 -2.16 -16.59
C ILE A 130 10.85 -2.39 -16.19
N GLU A 131 11.62 -1.31 -16.03
CA GLU A 131 12.99 -1.35 -15.54
C GLU A 131 13.06 -1.98 -14.15
N ARG A 132 14.05 -2.85 -13.91
CA ARG A 132 14.26 -3.58 -12.66
C ARG A 132 15.64 -3.23 -12.09
N PRO A 133 15.81 -3.19 -10.75
CA PRO A 133 14.81 -3.48 -9.71
C PRO A 133 13.79 -2.36 -9.55
N ASN A 134 12.54 -2.72 -9.25
CA ASN A 134 11.43 -1.77 -9.07
C ASN A 134 10.64 -2.13 -7.82
N SER A 135 10.38 -1.15 -6.95
CA SER A 135 9.70 -1.38 -5.66
C SER A 135 8.31 -1.99 -5.81
N LEU A 136 7.59 -1.66 -6.89
CA LEU A 136 6.27 -2.22 -7.17
C LEU A 136 6.37 -3.71 -7.56
N ILE A 137 7.39 -4.06 -8.33
CA ILE A 137 7.67 -5.45 -8.74
C ILE A 137 8.11 -6.26 -7.52
N THR A 138 9.02 -5.73 -6.71
CA THR A 138 9.43 -6.36 -5.45
C THR A 138 8.23 -6.57 -4.52
N ALA A 139 7.31 -5.61 -4.41
CA ALA A 139 6.10 -5.77 -3.62
C ALA A 139 5.18 -6.86 -4.18
N ALA A 140 5.02 -6.94 -5.51
CA ALA A 140 4.24 -7.99 -6.16
C ALA A 140 4.81 -9.40 -5.90
N HIS A 141 6.13 -9.56 -5.99
CA HIS A 141 6.80 -10.81 -5.60
C HIS A 141 6.55 -11.14 -4.12
N PHE A 142 6.60 -10.14 -3.24
CA PHE A 142 6.38 -10.38 -1.81
C PHE A 142 4.95 -10.83 -1.50
N GLU A 143 3.96 -10.22 -2.14
CA GLU A 143 2.55 -10.64 -2.05
C GLU A 143 2.36 -12.06 -2.60
N LEU A 144 2.93 -12.38 -3.76
CA LEU A 144 2.88 -13.74 -4.32
C LEU A 144 3.52 -14.78 -3.40
N ALA A 145 4.65 -14.47 -2.76
CA ALA A 145 5.29 -15.38 -1.82
C ALA A 145 4.34 -15.74 -0.65
N TYR A 146 3.64 -14.77 -0.06
CA TYR A 146 2.67 -15.05 1.00
C TYR A 146 1.43 -15.80 0.52
N LEU A 147 0.96 -15.53 -0.70
CA LEU A 147 -0.18 -16.24 -1.28
C LEU A 147 0.18 -17.71 -1.56
N TYR A 148 1.37 -17.98 -2.11
CA TYR A 148 1.86 -19.36 -2.29
C TYR A 148 2.14 -20.07 -0.97
N LYS A 149 2.63 -19.35 0.05
CA LYS A 149 2.71 -19.90 1.41
C LYS A 149 1.35 -20.40 1.89
N ALA A 150 0.29 -19.62 1.69
CA ALA A 150 -1.06 -20.00 2.09
C ALA A 150 -1.57 -21.23 1.31
N GLN A 151 -1.13 -21.39 0.06
CA GLN A 151 -1.41 -22.56 -0.78
C GLN A 151 -0.48 -23.76 -0.51
N GLN A 152 0.52 -23.61 0.37
CA GLN A 152 1.59 -24.59 0.62
C GLN A 152 2.41 -24.95 -0.63
N ASP A 153 2.45 -24.06 -1.63
CA ASP A 153 3.34 -24.19 -2.77
C ASP A 153 4.72 -23.63 -2.39
N TRP A 154 5.52 -24.48 -1.75
CA TRP A 154 6.82 -24.10 -1.18
C TRP A 154 7.85 -23.71 -2.25
N VAL A 155 7.74 -24.30 -3.45
CA VAL A 155 8.64 -24.03 -4.57
C VAL A 155 8.39 -22.62 -5.09
N ALA A 156 7.15 -22.31 -5.47
CA ALA A 156 6.80 -20.98 -5.97
C ALA A 156 6.97 -19.90 -4.89
N MET A 157 6.62 -20.21 -3.63
CA MET A 157 6.89 -19.32 -2.49
C MET A 157 8.37 -18.98 -2.40
N GLY A 158 9.26 -19.98 -2.48
CA GLY A 158 10.71 -19.80 -2.39
C GLY A 158 11.27 -18.95 -3.53
N GLU A 159 10.83 -19.19 -4.77
CA GLU A 159 11.24 -18.40 -5.94
C GLU A 159 10.90 -16.91 -5.77
N HIS A 160 9.67 -16.62 -5.36
CA HIS A 160 9.23 -15.25 -5.16
C HIS A 160 9.92 -14.60 -3.95
N ALA A 161 10.13 -15.32 -2.85
CA ALA A 161 10.86 -14.83 -1.69
C ALA A 161 12.33 -14.52 -2.03
N HIS A 162 12.98 -15.35 -2.85
CA HIS A 162 14.36 -15.11 -3.29
C HIS A 162 14.48 -13.78 -4.03
N TYR A 163 13.57 -13.52 -4.97
CA TYR A 163 13.55 -12.24 -5.67
C TYR A 163 13.44 -11.05 -4.71
N VAL A 164 12.57 -11.13 -3.69
CA VAL A 164 12.41 -10.06 -2.69
C VAL A 164 13.69 -9.85 -1.91
N TYR A 165 14.34 -10.94 -1.45
CA TYR A 165 15.56 -10.88 -0.66
C TYR A 165 16.71 -10.17 -1.39
N GLU A 166 16.86 -10.44 -2.69
CA GLU A 166 17.90 -9.86 -3.54
C GLU A 166 17.64 -8.39 -3.91
N ASN A 167 16.37 -8.00 -4.08
CA ASN A 167 16.03 -6.72 -4.72
C ASN A 167 15.41 -5.68 -3.78
N THR A 168 15.08 -6.03 -2.54
CA THR A 168 14.49 -5.06 -1.59
C THR A 168 15.55 -4.23 -0.86
N MET A 169 15.27 -2.93 -0.73
CA MET A 169 16.06 -2.03 0.13
C MET A 169 15.49 -1.92 1.56
N ILE A 170 14.35 -2.56 1.83
CA ILE A 170 13.64 -2.48 3.11
C ILE A 170 14.08 -3.67 3.98
N ASN A 171 14.81 -3.40 5.06
CA ASN A 171 15.32 -4.44 5.98
C ASN A 171 14.22 -5.40 6.46
N TYR A 172 13.06 -4.86 6.84
CA TYR A 172 11.92 -5.66 7.25
C TYR A 172 11.48 -6.67 6.16
N HIS A 173 11.38 -6.24 4.89
CA HIS A 173 11.04 -7.16 3.81
C HIS A 173 12.14 -8.19 3.56
N LYS A 174 13.42 -7.79 3.70
CA LYS A 174 14.55 -8.70 3.54
C LYS A 174 14.56 -9.80 4.60
N GLU A 175 14.33 -9.44 5.87
CA GLU A 175 14.21 -10.39 6.98
C GLU A 175 13.06 -11.37 6.75
N ARG A 176 11.87 -10.87 6.38
CA ARG A 176 10.71 -11.72 6.08
C ARG A 176 10.95 -12.64 4.88
N ALA A 177 11.61 -12.16 3.83
CA ALA A 177 11.97 -12.99 2.70
C ALA A 177 12.94 -14.12 3.10
N ALA A 178 13.92 -13.85 3.97
CA ALA A 178 14.82 -14.87 4.49
C ALA A 178 14.08 -15.94 5.32
N GLU A 179 13.11 -15.55 6.14
CA GLU A 179 12.24 -16.49 6.88
C GLU A 179 11.47 -17.41 5.92
N LEU A 180 10.93 -16.87 4.83
CA LEU A 180 10.20 -17.64 3.81
C LEU A 180 11.14 -18.62 3.07
N LEU A 181 12.36 -18.21 2.74
CA LEU A 181 13.36 -19.08 2.12
C LEU A 181 13.72 -20.27 3.01
N ALA A 182 14.00 -20.02 4.29
CA ALA A 182 14.28 -21.08 5.25
C ALA A 182 13.09 -22.05 5.39
N LEU A 183 11.85 -21.53 5.35
CA LEU A 183 10.65 -22.34 5.36
C LEU A 183 10.52 -23.21 4.10
N ALA A 184 10.85 -22.68 2.91
CA ALA A 184 10.83 -23.45 1.66
C ALA A 184 11.82 -24.61 1.72
N GLU A 185 13.06 -24.35 2.14
CA GLU A 185 14.10 -25.38 2.28
C GLU A 185 13.68 -26.51 3.21
N GLN A 186 13.13 -26.18 4.38
CA GLN A 186 12.66 -27.18 5.35
C GLN A 186 11.55 -28.09 4.82
N ASN A 187 10.68 -27.59 3.95
CA ASN A 187 9.57 -28.37 3.40
C ASN A 187 9.96 -29.12 2.13
N ASN A 188 10.92 -28.62 1.34
CA ASN A 188 11.46 -29.34 0.19
C ASN A 188 12.26 -30.60 0.58
N ILE A 189 12.81 -30.66 1.79
CA ILE A 189 13.50 -31.85 2.32
C ILE A 189 12.52 -32.95 2.75
N LYS A 190 11.25 -32.61 3.02
CA LYS A 190 10.24 -33.53 3.58
C LYS A 190 9.40 -34.25 2.53
N ASN A 191 9.46 -33.83 1.27
CA ASN A 191 8.75 -34.40 0.13
C ASN A 191 9.69 -35.28 -0.69
#